data_AF-A0A965TUH1-F1
#
_entry.id   AF-A0A965TUH1-F1
#
_cell.length_a   1.000
_cell.length_b   1.000
_cell.length_c   1.000
_cell.angle_alpha   90.00
_cell.angle_beta   90.00
_cell.angle_gamma   90.00
#
_symmetry.space_group_name_H-M   'P 1'
#
loop_
_entity.id
_entity.type
_entity.pdbx_description
1 polymer ?
#
loop_
_entity_poly.entity_id
_entity_poly.type
_entity_poly.pdbx_seq_one_letter_code
_entity_poly.pdbx_strand_id
1 'polypeptide(L)'
;MEFYEVAIESPNKRGMFVTSEELFDLIIKHGKEKAVYKSVFLYHAEDKSELIGKKSLYNVKRSATWIPVDIDKGKNSDEQTIKNAMGAYMQLLQYGASEENIVIWFSGTGYHLDIHSDCFGIEPNDEYAIMIKQTMMKILPNIDPAVYT
;
A
#
# COMPACT_ATOMS: atom_id res chain seq x y z
N MET A 1 -2.82 6.08 18.44
CA MET A 1 -2.61 7.02 17.33
C MET A 1 -1.69 6.37 16.33
N GLU A 2 -2.00 6.50 15.04
CA GLU A 2 -1.28 5.85 13.94
C GLU A 2 -0.61 6.92 13.06
N PHE A 3 0.48 6.54 12.41
CA PHE A 3 1.32 7.43 11.60
C PHE A 3 1.63 6.78 10.25
N TYR A 4 1.70 7.60 9.21
CA TYR A 4 2.27 7.23 7.93
C TYR A 4 3.77 7.50 7.94
N GLU A 5 4.56 6.55 7.44
CA GLU A 5 5.90 6.87 6.95
C GLU A 5 5.78 7.55 5.59
N VAL A 6 6.44 8.69 5.41
CA VAL A 6 6.37 9.52 4.21
C VAL A 6 7.77 9.79 3.68
N ALA A 7 7.88 9.85 2.36
CA ALA A 7 9.08 10.30 1.65
C ALA A 7 8.70 11.38 0.63
N ILE A 8 9.53 12.42 0.51
CA ILE A 8 9.33 13.50 -0.47
C ILE A 8 10.42 13.37 -1.53
N GLU A 9 10.06 13.62 -2.80
CA GLU A 9 10.93 13.59 -3.99
C GLU A 9 11.34 12.18 -4.43
N SER A 10 11.74 11.30 -3.51
CA SER A 10 12.14 9.93 -3.80
C SER A 10 11.83 8.99 -2.62
N PRO A 11 11.42 7.73 -2.86
CA PRO A 11 11.22 6.73 -1.81
C PRO A 11 12.46 6.48 -0.93
N ASN A 12 13.66 6.80 -1.44
CA ASN A 12 14.91 6.67 -0.68
C ASN A 12 15.06 7.71 0.44
N LYS A 13 14.26 8.79 0.43
CA LYS A 13 14.25 9.85 1.45
C LYS A 13 13.18 9.61 2.53
N ARG A 14 12.89 8.34 2.83
CA ARG A 14 11.93 7.90 3.86
C ARG A 14 12.43 8.16 5.28
N GLY A 15 11.60 7.83 6.28
CA GLY A 15 11.91 7.99 7.71
C GLY A 15 11.21 9.18 8.39
N MET A 16 10.28 9.85 7.70
CA MET A 16 9.42 10.89 8.28
C MET A 16 8.06 10.29 8.67
N PHE A 17 7.66 10.41 9.93
CA PHE A 17 6.42 9.82 10.45
C PHE A 17 5.40 10.89 10.84
N VAL A 18 4.29 10.92 10.12
CA VAL A 18 3.27 11.99 10.20
C VAL A 18 1.87 11.44 10.39
N THR A 19 0.97 12.23 10.98
CA THR A 19 -0.45 11.89 11.06
C THR A 19 -1.15 12.05 9.71
N SER A 20 -2.41 11.63 9.61
CA SER A 20 -3.26 11.87 8.45
C SER A 20 -3.39 13.36 8.11
N GLU A 21 -3.55 14.21 9.13
CA GLU A 21 -3.72 15.65 8.95
C GLU A 21 -2.42 16.28 8.41
N GLU A 22 -1.28 15.92 9.01
CA GLU A 22 0.04 16.40 8.58
C GLU A 22 0.39 15.92 7.16
N LEU A 23 -0.07 14.74 6.75
CA LEU A 23 0.12 14.26 5.37
C LEU A 23 -0.55 15.19 4.35
N PHE A 24 -1.76 15.70 4.62
CA PHE A 24 -2.42 16.64 3.71
C PHE A 24 -1.63 17.95 3.57
N ASP A 25 -1.09 18.47 4.67
CA ASP A 25 -0.25 19.67 4.64
C ASP A 25 1.00 19.48 3.77
N LEU A 26 1.64 18.31 3.88
CA LEU A 26 2.79 17.96 3.05
C LEU A 26 2.44 17.85 1.57
N ILE A 27 1.29 17.25 1.23
CA ILE A 27 0.80 17.17 -0.15
C ILE A 27 0.55 18.56 -0.72
N ILE A 28 -0.14 19.43 0.02
CA ILE A 28 -0.42 20.81 -0.42
C ILE A 28 0.89 21.59 -0.63
N LYS A 29 1.85 21.42 0.29
CA LYS A 29 3.12 22.16 0.27
C LYS A 29 4.08 21.68 -0.82
N HIS A 30 4.15 20.38 -1.09
CA HIS A 30 5.19 19.79 -1.94
C HIS A 30 4.67 19.14 -3.23
N GLY A 31 3.40 18.69 -3.25
CA GLY A 31 2.85 17.83 -4.30
C GLY A 31 2.78 18.44 -5.70
N LYS A 32 2.91 19.78 -5.81
CA LYS A 32 2.97 20.46 -7.12
C LYS A 32 4.32 20.29 -7.82
N GLU A 33 5.40 20.17 -7.05
CA GLU A 33 6.78 20.19 -7.58
C GLU A 33 7.49 18.86 -7.38
N LYS A 34 7.08 18.10 -6.36
CA LYS A 34 7.75 16.88 -5.93
C LYS A 34 6.71 15.79 -5.71
N ALA A 35 7.07 14.57 -6.10
CA ALA A 35 6.30 13.40 -5.70
C ALA A 35 6.34 13.24 -4.18
N VAL A 36 5.18 12.94 -3.59
CA VAL A 36 5.03 12.63 -2.16
C VAL A 36 4.58 11.18 -2.06
N TYR A 37 5.38 10.36 -1.41
CA TYR A 37 5.14 8.93 -1.23
C TYR A 37 4.73 8.68 0.20
N LYS A 38 3.76 7.79 0.42
CA LYS A 38 3.41 7.28 1.75
C LYS A 38 3.52 5.77 1.77
N SER A 39 3.88 5.22 2.92
CA SER A 39 3.82 3.78 3.13
C SER A 39 2.37 3.29 3.06
N VAL A 40 2.21 2.05 2.60
CA VAL A 40 0.96 1.29 2.71
C VAL A 40 0.64 1.03 4.18
N PHE A 41 1.67 0.79 4.99
CA PHE A 41 1.53 0.44 6.38
C PHE A 41 1.48 1.67 7.29
N LEU A 42 0.67 1.53 8.32
CA LEU A 42 0.55 2.45 9.44
C LEU A 42 1.44 1.98 10.58
N TYR A 43 2.01 2.94 11.28
CA TYR A 43 2.89 2.74 12.42
C TYR A 43 2.24 3.27 13.70
N HIS A 44 2.43 2.59 14.81
CA HIS A 44 1.77 2.95 16.07
C HIS A 44 2.61 3.92 16.92
N ALA A 45 1.92 4.81 17.64
CA ALA A 45 2.54 5.84 18.48
C ALA A 45 3.56 5.33 19.49
N GLU A 46 3.30 4.16 20.06
CA GLU A 46 4.17 3.50 21.04
C GLU A 46 5.59 3.27 20.50
N ASP A 47 5.73 3.12 19.18
CA ASP A 47 7.00 2.86 18.53
C ASP A 47 7.65 4.13 17.96
N LYS A 48 6.94 5.27 17.88
CA LYS A 48 7.37 6.43 17.07
C LYS A 48 8.78 6.93 17.41
N SER A 49 9.13 7.02 18.70
CA SER A 49 10.46 7.44 19.13
C SER A 49 11.57 6.47 18.72
N GLU A 50 11.24 5.17 18.61
CA GLU A 50 12.17 4.14 18.19
C GLU A 50 12.30 4.04 16.67
N LEU A 51 11.31 4.53 15.91
CA LEU A 51 11.31 4.49 14.45
C LEU A 51 12.13 5.63 13.85
N ILE A 52 12.19 6.78 14.52
CA ILE A 52 12.94 7.94 14.05
C ILE A 52 14.43 7.58 13.93
N GLY A 53 14.97 7.73 12.72
CA GLY A 53 16.38 7.47 12.43
C GLY A 53 16.75 6.01 12.15
N LYS A 54 15.81 5.06 12.27
CA LYS A 54 16.04 3.67 11.83
C LYS A 54 16.05 3.60 10.30
N LYS A 55 17.05 2.92 9.73
CA LYS A 55 17.12 2.63 8.28
C LYS A 55 16.24 1.44 7.86
N SER A 56 15.93 0.57 8.82
CA SER A 56 15.11 -0.64 8.66
C SER A 56 14.03 -0.65 9.72
N LEU A 57 12.81 -1.00 9.31
CA LEU A 57 11.63 -1.04 10.17
C LEU A 57 11.20 -2.50 10.44
N TYR A 58 12.14 -3.43 10.40
CA TYR A 58 11.90 -4.85 10.70
C TYR A 58 11.49 -5.03 12.17
N ASN A 59 10.59 -5.98 12.44
CA ASN A 59 10.00 -6.25 13.77
C ASN A 59 9.30 -5.05 14.41
N VAL A 60 8.57 -4.28 13.61
CA VAL A 60 7.77 -3.15 14.09
C VAL A 60 6.32 -3.49 13.86
N LYS A 61 5.50 -3.28 14.88
CA LYS A 61 4.06 -3.47 14.79
C LYS A 61 3.47 -2.55 13.73
N ARG A 62 2.72 -3.14 12.80
CA ARG A 62 2.09 -2.43 11.68
C ARG A 62 0.63 -2.82 11.54
N SER A 63 -0.13 -1.90 10.97
CA SER A 63 -1.49 -2.10 10.48
C SER A 63 -1.60 -1.51 9.06
N ALA A 64 -2.76 -1.68 8.42
CA ALA A 64 -3.11 -0.95 7.20
C ALA A 64 -4.63 -0.81 7.12
N THR A 65 -5.12 0.20 6.41
CA THR A 65 -6.54 0.34 6.04
C THR A 65 -6.82 -0.27 4.67
N TRP A 66 -5.93 0.00 3.72
CA TRP A 66 -6.05 -0.42 2.33
C TRP A 66 -4.78 -1.13 1.89
N ILE A 67 -4.94 -2.27 1.22
CA ILE A 67 -3.88 -3.07 0.64
C ILE A 67 -3.93 -2.88 -0.88
N PRO A 68 -3.01 -2.11 -1.47
CA PRO A 68 -3.01 -1.86 -2.90
C PRO A 68 -2.50 -3.07 -3.70
N VAL A 69 -3.04 -3.21 -4.89
CA VAL A 69 -2.53 -4.04 -5.99
C VAL A 69 -2.31 -3.11 -7.17
N ASP A 70 -1.07 -3.06 -7.66
CA ASP A 70 -0.72 -2.28 -8.84
C ASP A 70 -0.72 -3.17 -10.09
N ILE A 71 -1.48 -2.76 -11.11
CA ILE A 71 -1.57 -3.41 -12.41
C ILE A 71 -1.02 -2.46 -13.47
N ASP A 72 0.29 -2.58 -13.70
CA ASP A 72 0.99 -1.82 -14.73
C ASP A 72 0.65 -2.28 -16.14
N LYS A 73 0.46 -1.32 -17.05
CA LYS A 73 0.38 -1.60 -18.49
C LYS A 73 1.69 -2.16 -19.02
N GLY A 74 2.82 -1.59 -18.63
CA GLY A 74 4.13 -1.97 -19.16
C GLY A 74 4.16 -1.96 -20.69
N LYS A 75 4.33 -3.13 -21.31
CA LYS A 75 4.32 -3.31 -22.78
C LYS A 75 2.98 -3.81 -23.34
N ASN A 76 1.98 -4.01 -22.50
CA ASN A 76 0.67 -4.52 -22.90
C ASN A 76 -0.17 -3.45 -23.63
N SER A 77 -1.20 -3.89 -24.34
CA SER A 77 -2.24 -3.00 -24.85
C SER A 77 -3.17 -2.54 -23.73
N ASP A 78 -3.98 -1.51 -23.98
CA ASP A 78 -4.98 -1.04 -23.00
C ASP A 78 -6.01 -2.13 -22.71
N GLU A 79 -6.49 -2.85 -23.73
CA GLU A 79 -7.45 -3.95 -23.58
C GLU A 79 -6.87 -5.08 -22.73
N GLN A 80 -5.59 -5.43 -22.94
CA GLN A 80 -4.95 -6.46 -22.14
C GLN A 80 -4.75 -6.01 -20.69
N THR A 81 -4.45 -4.73 -20.47
CA THR A 81 -4.30 -4.17 -19.12
C THR A 81 -5.63 -4.19 -18.37
N ILE A 82 -6.73 -3.83 -19.02
CA ILE A 82 -8.10 -3.96 -18.47
C ILE A 82 -8.40 -5.41 -18.11
N LYS A 83 -8.11 -6.36 -19.01
CA LYS A 83 -8.31 -7.79 -18.74
C LYS A 83 -7.51 -8.27 -17.54
N ASN A 84 -6.28 -7.80 -17.37
CA ASN A 84 -5.45 -8.14 -16.21
C ASN A 84 -6.07 -7.60 -14.91
N ALA A 85 -6.53 -6.34 -14.92
CA ALA A 85 -7.20 -5.72 -13.77
C ALA A 85 -8.51 -6.46 -13.41
N MET A 86 -9.34 -6.78 -14.40
CA MET A 86 -10.55 -7.59 -14.21
C MET A 86 -10.22 -8.99 -13.68
N GLY A 87 -9.16 -9.62 -14.19
CA GLY A 87 -8.70 -10.93 -13.72
C GLY A 87 -8.30 -10.90 -12.25
N ALA A 88 -7.55 -9.88 -11.82
CA ALA A 88 -7.19 -9.68 -10.43
C ALA A 88 -8.42 -9.46 -9.55
N TYR A 89 -9.35 -8.60 -9.98
CA TYR A 89 -10.62 -8.38 -9.28
C TYR A 89 -11.42 -9.69 -9.10
N MET A 90 -11.59 -10.47 -10.17
CA MET A 90 -12.32 -11.74 -10.10
C MET A 90 -11.64 -12.76 -9.18
N GLN A 91 -10.30 -12.80 -9.14
CA GLN A 91 -9.57 -13.64 -8.20
C GLN A 91 -9.82 -13.20 -6.75
N LEU A 92 -9.81 -11.90 -6.46
CA LEU A 92 -10.11 -11.40 -5.11
C LEU A 92 -11.51 -11.80 -4.65
N LEU A 93 -12.52 -11.68 -5.52
CA LEU A 93 -13.88 -12.14 -5.23
C LEU A 93 -13.93 -13.65 -4.97
N GLN A 94 -13.20 -14.45 -5.75
CA GLN A 94 -13.13 -15.90 -5.56
C GLN A 94 -12.52 -16.29 -4.20
N TYR A 95 -11.63 -15.46 -3.66
CA TYR A 95 -11.04 -15.64 -2.34
C TYR A 95 -11.88 -15.05 -1.19
N GLY A 96 -13.08 -14.55 -1.49
CA GLY A 96 -14.08 -14.15 -0.49
C GLY A 96 -14.14 -12.65 -0.20
N ALA A 97 -13.39 -11.82 -0.91
CA ALA A 97 -13.62 -10.38 -0.87
C ALA A 97 -15.00 -10.05 -1.47
N SER A 98 -15.69 -9.05 -0.93
CA SER A 98 -16.89 -8.50 -1.57
C SER A 98 -16.55 -7.31 -2.46
N GLU A 99 -17.47 -6.93 -3.35
CA GLU A 99 -17.29 -5.75 -4.21
C GLU A 99 -17.09 -4.48 -3.38
N GLU A 100 -17.75 -4.39 -2.22
CA GLU A 100 -17.68 -3.23 -1.32
C GLU A 100 -16.34 -3.13 -0.59
N ASN A 101 -15.53 -4.19 -0.61
CA ASN A 101 -14.20 -4.17 -0.03
C ASN A 101 -13.12 -3.72 -1.02
N ILE A 102 -13.46 -3.51 -2.29
CA ILE A 102 -12.47 -3.25 -3.35
C ILE A 102 -12.78 -1.93 -4.05
N VAL A 103 -11.81 -1.02 -4.06
CA VAL A 103 -11.86 0.20 -4.84
C VAL A 103 -10.92 0.07 -6.02
N ILE A 104 -11.41 0.33 -7.23
CA ILE A 104 -10.62 0.26 -8.46
C ILE A 104 -10.54 1.63 -9.10
N TRP A 105 -9.34 2.04 -9.51
CA TRP A 105 -9.14 3.32 -10.20
C TRP A 105 -8.00 3.26 -11.21
N PHE A 106 -8.08 4.14 -12.22
CA PHE A 106 -7.07 4.26 -13.26
C PHE A 106 -5.94 5.19 -12.79
N SER A 107 -4.70 4.70 -12.80
CA SER A 107 -3.54 5.43 -12.28
C SER A 107 -2.88 6.38 -13.29
N GLY A 108 -3.42 6.46 -14.51
CA GLY A 108 -2.89 7.24 -15.62
C GLY A 108 -2.22 6.38 -16.68
N THR A 109 -1.58 5.28 -16.28
CA THR A 109 -0.98 4.30 -17.19
C THR A 109 -1.40 2.86 -16.92
N GLY A 110 -2.02 2.58 -15.79
CA GLY A 110 -2.45 1.25 -15.37
C GLY A 110 -3.67 1.34 -14.44
N TYR A 111 -3.90 0.31 -13.64
CA TYR A 111 -5.00 0.26 -12.69
C TYR A 111 -4.50 -0.09 -11.31
N HIS A 112 -5.10 0.51 -10.29
CA HIS A 112 -4.90 0.11 -8.91
C HIS A 112 -6.19 -0.51 -8.37
N LEU A 113 -6.04 -1.55 -7.57
CA LEU A 113 -7.12 -2.13 -6.77
C LEU A 113 -6.72 -1.99 -5.30
N ASP A 114 -7.48 -1.22 -4.53
CA ASP A 114 -7.29 -1.05 -3.09
C ASP A 114 -8.28 -1.96 -2.36
N ILE A 115 -7.75 -2.93 -1.60
CA ILE A 115 -8.54 -3.92 -0.86
C ILE A 115 -8.60 -3.51 0.61
N HIS A 116 -9.78 -3.44 1.21
CA HIS A 116 -9.91 -3.14 2.62
C HIS A 116 -9.25 -4.22 3.49
N SER A 117 -8.46 -3.82 4.48
CA SER A 117 -7.64 -4.74 5.30
C SER A 117 -8.44 -5.76 6.11
N ASP A 118 -9.70 -5.46 6.43
CA ASP A 118 -10.61 -6.41 7.10
C ASP A 118 -10.78 -7.72 6.33
N CYS A 119 -10.56 -7.74 5.01
CA CYS A 119 -10.61 -8.97 4.20
C CYS A 119 -9.57 -10.01 4.61
N PHE A 120 -8.51 -9.61 5.30
CA PHE A 120 -7.40 -10.49 5.65
C PHE A 120 -7.58 -11.12 7.04
N GLY A 121 -8.37 -10.51 7.92
CA GLY A 121 -8.57 -10.98 9.30
C GLY A 121 -7.26 -11.07 10.10
N ILE A 122 -6.30 -10.18 9.82
CA ILE A 122 -4.99 -10.13 10.48
C ILE A 122 -4.99 -8.97 11.46
N GLU A 123 -4.70 -9.26 12.73
CA GLU A 123 -4.53 -8.22 13.74
C GLU A 123 -3.15 -7.54 13.63
N PRO A 124 -3.03 -6.24 13.96
CA PRO A 124 -1.75 -5.53 13.93
C PRO A 124 -0.66 -6.20 14.77
N ASN A 125 0.46 -6.53 14.12
CA ASN A 125 1.62 -7.18 14.75
C ASN A 125 2.91 -6.89 13.96
N ASP A 126 4.04 -7.42 14.41
CA ASP A 126 5.37 -7.19 13.81
C ASP A 126 5.64 -8.01 12.53
N GLU A 127 4.86 -9.06 12.30
CA GLU A 127 4.85 -9.88 11.08
C GLU A 127 3.76 -9.43 10.08
N TYR A 128 2.93 -8.45 10.42
CA TYR A 128 1.74 -8.04 9.65
C TYR A 128 2.05 -7.81 8.16
N ALA A 129 3.08 -7.02 7.87
CA ALA A 129 3.49 -6.73 6.50
C ALA A 129 3.91 -7.98 5.72
N ILE A 130 4.60 -8.92 6.39
CA ILE A 130 5.04 -10.19 5.80
C ILE A 130 3.83 -11.08 5.50
N MET A 131 2.88 -11.16 6.45
CA MET A 131 1.65 -11.95 6.27
C MET A 131 0.81 -11.42 5.11
N ILE A 132 0.64 -10.09 4.99
CA ILE A 132 -0.04 -9.46 3.85
C ILE A 132 0.68 -9.80 2.55
N LYS A 133 2.00 -9.61 2.49
CA LYS A 133 2.81 -9.90 1.30
C LYS A 133 2.65 -11.34 0.84
N GLN A 134 2.78 -12.31 1.75
CA GLN A 134 2.65 -13.73 1.45
C GLN A 134 1.23 -14.09 1.00
N THR A 135 0.21 -13.51 1.64
CA THR A 135 -1.18 -13.72 1.26
C THR A 135 -1.45 -13.20 -0.14
N MET A 136 -1.02 -11.97 -0.44
CA MET A 136 -1.21 -11.36 -1.75
C MET A 136 -0.46 -12.10 -2.86
N MET A 137 0.78 -12.53 -2.61
CA MET A 137 1.53 -13.36 -3.58
C MET A 137 0.90 -14.74 -3.83
N LYS A 138 0.12 -15.27 -2.87
CA LYS A 138 -0.63 -16.51 -3.05
C LYS A 138 -1.90 -16.29 -3.88
N ILE A 139 -2.63 -15.20 -3.62
CA ILE A 139 -3.88 -14.88 -4.31
C ILE A 139 -3.60 -14.43 -5.74
N LEU A 140 -2.64 -13.50 -5.91
CA LEU A 140 -2.28 -12.89 -7.18
C LEU A 140 -0.77 -13.11 -7.44
N PRO A 141 -0.35 -14.26 -7.99
CA PRO A 141 1.08 -14.63 -8.09
C PRO A 141 1.93 -13.76 -9.02
N ASN A 142 1.31 -12.88 -9.83
CA ASN A 142 2.00 -12.09 -10.85
C ASN A 142 2.12 -10.59 -10.50
N ILE A 143 1.85 -10.20 -9.25
CA ILE A 143 1.95 -8.79 -8.80
C ILE A 143 3.37 -8.47 -8.33
N ASP A 144 3.75 -7.18 -8.36
CA ASP A 144 5.01 -6.73 -7.78
C ASP A 144 4.93 -6.72 -6.24
N PRO A 145 5.72 -7.56 -5.54
CA PRO A 145 5.66 -7.66 -4.09
C PRO A 145 6.42 -6.52 -3.37
N ALA A 146 7.08 -5.62 -4.09
CA ALA A 146 7.80 -4.47 -3.53
C ALA A 146 6.86 -3.47 -2.84
N VAL A 147 5.57 -3.47 -3.20
CA VAL A 147 4.55 -2.62 -2.58
C VAL A 147 4.32 -2.95 -1.09
N TYR A 148 4.71 -4.16 -0.66
CA TYR A 148 4.47 -4.68 0.70
C TYR A 148 5.73 -4.73 1.58
N THR A 149 6.71 -3.84 1.35
CA THR A 149 7.96 -3.81 2.12
C THR A 149 8.00 -2.67 3.15
#